data_AF-A0A0J8RLA2-F1
#
_entry.id   AF-A0A0J8RLA2-F1
#
_cell.length_a   1.000
_cell.length_b   1.000
_cell.length_c   1.000
_cell.angle_alpha   90.00
_cell.angle_beta   90.00
_cell.angle_gamma   90.00
#
_symmetry.space_group_name_H-M   'P 1'
#
loop_
_entity.id
_entity.type
_entity.pdbx_description
1 polymer ?
#
loop_
_entity_poly.entity_id
_entity_poly.type
_entity_poly.pdbx_seq_one_letter_code
_entity_poly.pdbx_strand_id
1 'polypeptide(L)'
;MMLQPFSNFEGWKKGSKEWEQTWEKVKGWVRIMQACGTDMLQVGSTDAPEDKISTEHGDIIRDIRELCDFLQEHGMRVAYENQCWSTHASTWKEAWHIVQQVDRPNIGLCLDTFQIAGSEWANPCSISGCTETEITVAHMEDVDQGWSETLEELSKTVPKEKIYLLQISDAYRPKQRFEGREVEGIRPRARWSHGYRPLPYEGGYLPVEDVARAVLRTGFRGVFSVEVCDATESQRDPFAFAKKARDCVVRLISNTWEA
;
A
#
# COMPACT_ATOMS: atom_id res chain seq x y z
N MET A 1 1.43 -0.67 17.19
CA MET A 1 2.00 -1.81 16.44
C MET A 1 0.86 -2.37 15.60
N MET A 2 1.14 -2.96 14.45
CA MET A 2 0.14 -3.48 13.50
C MET A 2 0.60 -4.88 13.07
N LEU A 3 -0.30 -5.82 12.88
CA LEU A 3 0.03 -7.14 12.34
C LEU A 3 -0.17 -7.12 10.82
N GLN A 4 0.87 -7.51 10.07
CA GLN A 4 0.88 -7.41 8.61
C GLN A 4 1.80 -8.46 7.95
N PRO A 5 1.59 -8.76 6.65
CA PRO A 5 0.44 -8.39 5.83
C PRO A 5 -0.67 -9.46 5.82
N PHE A 6 -1.94 -9.07 5.91
CA PHE A 6 -3.05 -9.99 5.63
C PHE A 6 -3.45 -9.90 4.17
N SER A 7 -2.91 -10.79 3.36
CA SER A 7 -3.17 -10.85 1.91
C SER A 7 -4.37 -11.74 1.57
N ASN A 8 -5.01 -11.43 0.44
CA ASN A 8 -6.00 -12.24 -0.27
C ASN A 8 -7.23 -12.58 0.58
N PHE A 9 -7.85 -11.54 1.16
CA PHE A 9 -9.04 -11.69 2.00
C PHE A 9 -10.35 -11.68 1.20
N GLU A 10 -10.57 -10.63 0.42
CA GLU A 10 -11.84 -10.33 -0.25
C GLU A 10 -11.99 -11.00 -1.61
N GLY A 11 -13.24 -11.16 -2.06
CA GLY A 11 -13.59 -11.61 -3.41
C GLY A 11 -13.75 -13.13 -3.56
N TRP A 12 -13.34 -13.93 -2.58
CA TRP A 12 -13.58 -15.38 -2.62
C TRP A 12 -15.08 -15.69 -2.60
N LYS A 13 -15.51 -16.66 -3.42
CA LYS A 13 -16.90 -17.15 -3.40
C LYS A 13 -17.24 -17.69 -2.00
N LYS A 14 -18.24 -17.10 -1.34
CA LYS A 14 -18.69 -17.52 0.00
C LYS A 14 -18.99 -19.03 0.05
N GLY A 15 -18.39 -19.71 1.03
CA GLY A 15 -18.47 -21.17 1.18
C GLY A 15 -17.55 -21.98 0.27
N SER A 16 -16.69 -21.34 -0.53
CA SER A 16 -15.58 -22.06 -1.17
C SER A 16 -14.52 -22.46 -0.14
N LYS A 17 -13.65 -23.39 -0.54
CA LYS A 17 -12.54 -23.84 0.31
C LYS A 17 -11.59 -22.68 0.65
N GLU A 18 -11.30 -21.80 -0.31
CA GLU A 18 -10.44 -20.63 -0.14
C GLU A 18 -11.07 -19.61 0.81
N TRP A 19 -12.38 -19.39 0.69
CA TRP A 19 -13.12 -18.54 1.62
C TRP A 19 -13.05 -19.09 3.06
N GLU A 20 -13.32 -20.38 3.26
CA GLU A 20 -13.25 -21.03 4.58
C GLU A 20 -11.84 -20.94 5.18
N GLN A 21 -10.80 -21.24 4.38
CA GLN A 21 -9.41 -21.13 4.80
C GLN A 21 -9.01 -19.71 5.18
N THR A 22 -9.48 -18.72 4.43
CA THR A 22 -9.24 -17.31 4.70
C THR A 22 -9.85 -16.89 6.04
N TRP A 23 -11.09 -17.29 6.32
CA TRP A 23 -11.74 -17.00 7.61
C TRP A 23 -11.11 -17.75 8.79
N GLU A 24 -10.66 -18.99 8.60
CA GLU A 24 -9.87 -19.69 9.62
C GLU A 24 -8.55 -18.97 9.90
N LYS A 25 -7.89 -18.43 8.87
CA LYS A 25 -6.70 -17.58 9.01
C LYS A 25 -7.02 -16.28 9.77
N VAL A 26 -8.13 -15.59 9.45
CA VAL A 26 -8.59 -14.39 10.18
C VAL A 26 -8.71 -14.69 11.68
N LYS A 27 -9.41 -15.76 12.06
CA LYS A 27 -9.55 -16.17 13.48
C LYS A 27 -8.19 -16.47 14.13
N GLY A 28 -7.27 -17.08 13.38
CA GLY A 28 -5.90 -17.30 13.84
C GLY A 28 -5.14 -16.00 14.10
N TRP A 29 -5.26 -15.03 13.19
CA TRP A 29 -4.62 -13.73 13.30
C TRP A 29 -5.17 -12.90 14.47
N VAL A 30 -6.47 -12.94 14.73
CA VAL A 30 -7.06 -12.32 15.93
C VAL A 30 -6.39 -12.84 17.21
N ARG A 31 -6.15 -14.15 17.33
CA ARG A 31 -5.45 -14.71 18.51
C ARG A 31 -4.02 -14.20 18.63
N ILE A 32 -3.29 -14.07 17.51
CA ILE A 32 -1.93 -13.51 17.50
C ILE A 32 -1.97 -12.04 17.92
N MET A 33 -2.91 -11.26 17.36
CA MET A 33 -3.07 -9.85 17.67
C MET A 33 -3.37 -9.62 19.16
N GLN A 34 -4.25 -10.43 19.76
CA GLN A 34 -4.52 -10.43 21.20
C GLN A 34 -3.26 -10.75 22.01
N ALA A 35 -2.52 -11.79 21.64
CA ALA A 35 -1.30 -12.19 22.34
C ALA A 35 -0.19 -11.12 22.26
N CYS A 36 -0.09 -10.42 21.13
CA CYS A 36 0.88 -9.34 20.92
C CYS A 36 0.41 -7.97 21.44
N GLY A 37 -0.86 -7.84 21.85
CA GLY A 37 -1.45 -6.57 22.30
C GLY A 37 -1.60 -5.52 21.19
N THR A 38 -1.81 -5.95 19.95
CA THR A 38 -2.08 -5.06 18.80
C THR A 38 -3.55 -5.08 18.42
N ASP A 39 -4.11 -3.92 18.05
CA ASP A 39 -5.50 -3.77 17.63
C ASP A 39 -5.67 -3.62 16.11
N MET A 40 -4.58 -3.41 15.37
CA MET A 40 -4.62 -3.06 13.96
C MET A 40 -4.15 -4.22 13.06
N LEU A 41 -5.02 -4.62 12.13
CA LEU A 41 -4.74 -5.58 11.07
C LEU A 41 -4.53 -4.83 9.75
N GLN A 42 -3.37 -5.00 9.12
CA GLN A 42 -3.18 -4.54 7.75
C GLN A 42 -3.81 -5.55 6.80
N VAL A 43 -4.67 -5.08 5.89
CA VAL A 43 -5.27 -5.89 4.83
C VAL A 43 -4.90 -5.26 3.49
N GLY A 44 -4.09 -5.96 2.70
CA GLY A 44 -3.71 -5.51 1.37
C GLY A 44 -4.74 -5.98 0.35
N SER A 45 -5.11 -5.08 -0.56
CA SER A 45 -6.00 -5.41 -1.68
C SER A 45 -5.50 -6.66 -2.42
N THR A 46 -6.40 -7.62 -2.65
CA THR A 46 -6.09 -8.97 -3.12
C THR A 46 -5.37 -8.94 -4.47
N ASP A 47 -4.37 -9.81 -4.62
CA ASP A 47 -3.71 -10.09 -5.89
C ASP A 47 -4.06 -11.49 -6.44
N ALA A 48 -5.06 -12.14 -5.84
CA ALA A 48 -5.57 -13.42 -6.32
C ALA A 48 -6.03 -13.31 -7.80
N PRO A 49 -5.84 -14.36 -8.61
CA PRO A 49 -6.24 -14.36 -10.02
C PRO A 49 -7.71 -14.00 -10.21
N GLU A 50 -8.00 -13.12 -11.17
CA GLU A 50 -9.35 -12.59 -11.45
C GLU A 50 -10.37 -13.70 -11.76
N ASP A 51 -9.94 -14.83 -12.33
CA ASP A 51 -10.80 -15.98 -12.61
C ASP A 51 -11.24 -16.77 -11.35
N LYS A 52 -10.65 -16.46 -10.19
CA LYS A 52 -10.92 -17.16 -8.92
C LYS A 52 -11.70 -16.34 -7.90
N ILE A 53 -11.80 -15.03 -8.11
CA ILE A 53 -12.46 -14.10 -7.19
C ILE A 53 -13.50 -13.26 -7.93
N SER A 54 -14.48 -12.73 -7.21
CA SER A 54 -15.29 -11.62 -7.71
C SER A 54 -14.50 -10.33 -7.57
N THR A 55 -14.46 -9.52 -8.63
CA THR A 55 -13.93 -8.14 -8.62
C THR A 55 -15.06 -7.10 -8.59
N GLU A 56 -16.31 -7.54 -8.52
CA GLU A 56 -17.47 -6.65 -8.41
C GLU A 56 -17.41 -5.85 -7.10
N HIS A 57 -17.49 -4.51 -7.21
CA HIS A 57 -17.34 -3.62 -6.05
C HIS A 57 -18.28 -3.99 -4.89
N GLY A 58 -19.52 -4.38 -5.19
CA GLY A 58 -20.50 -4.76 -4.16
C GLY A 58 -20.08 -5.99 -3.34
N ASP A 59 -19.42 -6.96 -3.97
CA ASP A 59 -18.91 -8.16 -3.30
C ASP A 59 -17.70 -7.81 -2.42
N ILE A 60 -16.75 -7.05 -2.97
CA ILE A 60 -15.56 -6.58 -2.26
C ILE A 60 -15.94 -5.77 -1.00
N ILE A 61 -16.83 -4.80 -1.16
CA ILE A 61 -17.31 -3.95 -0.06
C ILE A 61 -18.04 -4.79 0.99
N ARG A 62 -18.87 -5.76 0.59
CA ARG A 62 -19.56 -6.66 1.52
C ARG A 62 -18.54 -7.46 2.33
N ASP A 63 -17.57 -8.08 1.69
CA ASP A 63 -16.62 -8.97 2.35
C ASP A 63 -15.77 -8.20 3.37
N ILE A 64 -15.23 -7.04 2.99
CA ILE A 64 -14.44 -6.19 3.90
C ILE A 64 -15.30 -5.67 5.05
N ARG A 65 -16.59 -5.36 4.81
CA ARG A 65 -17.52 -4.98 5.88
C ARG A 65 -17.78 -6.13 6.86
N GLU A 66 -17.95 -7.35 6.37
CA GLU A 66 -18.07 -8.56 7.22
C GLU A 66 -16.80 -8.74 8.09
N LEU A 67 -15.61 -8.50 7.55
CA LEU A 67 -14.37 -8.51 8.33
C LEU A 67 -14.35 -7.44 9.42
N CYS A 68 -14.74 -6.21 9.08
CA CYS A 68 -14.77 -5.11 10.04
C CYS A 68 -15.75 -5.39 11.17
N ASP A 69 -16.94 -5.91 10.86
CA ASP A 69 -17.95 -6.28 11.84
C ASP A 69 -17.43 -7.38 12.78
N PHE A 70 -16.77 -8.40 12.25
CA PHE A 70 -16.13 -9.45 13.04
C PHE A 70 -15.00 -8.92 13.94
N LEU A 71 -14.10 -8.09 13.41
CA LEU A 71 -12.98 -7.53 14.18
C LEU A 71 -13.44 -6.54 15.26
N GLN A 72 -14.56 -5.86 15.04
CA GLN A 72 -15.15 -4.95 16.02
C GLN A 72 -15.52 -5.68 17.32
N GLU A 73 -15.99 -6.93 17.25
CA GLU A 73 -16.29 -7.78 18.42
C GLU A 73 -15.06 -8.04 19.30
N HIS A 74 -13.86 -7.88 18.73
CA HIS A 74 -12.58 -8.05 19.40
C HIS A 74 -11.88 -6.73 19.72
N GLY A 75 -12.53 -5.58 19.49
CA GLY A 75 -11.92 -4.25 19.64
C GLY A 75 -10.77 -4.00 18.65
N MET A 76 -10.82 -4.64 17.48
CA MET A 76 -9.79 -4.56 16.45
C MET A 76 -10.28 -3.75 15.24
N ARG A 77 -9.32 -3.27 14.44
CA ARG A 77 -9.54 -2.39 13.28
C ARG A 77 -8.70 -2.81 12.08
N VAL A 78 -9.17 -2.41 10.90
CA VAL A 78 -8.54 -2.69 9.60
C VAL A 78 -7.83 -1.44 9.09
N ALA A 79 -6.56 -1.58 8.72
CA ALA A 79 -5.84 -0.64 7.87
C ALA A 79 -5.78 -1.24 6.46
N TYR A 80 -6.63 -0.75 5.56
CA TYR A 80 -6.73 -1.24 4.18
C TYR A 80 -5.69 -0.54 3.30
N GLU A 81 -4.94 -1.30 2.51
CA GLU A 81 -3.86 -0.80 1.66
C GLU A 81 -4.11 -1.14 0.19
N ASN A 82 -3.95 -0.16 -0.70
CA ASN A 82 -3.80 -0.47 -2.11
C ASN A 82 -2.43 -1.09 -2.35
N GLN A 83 -2.38 -2.28 -2.90
CA GLN A 83 -1.14 -2.85 -3.40
C GLN A 83 -1.09 -2.53 -4.89
N CYS A 84 -0.05 -1.85 -5.39
CA CYS A 84 -0.06 -1.33 -6.77
C CYS A 84 -0.08 -2.41 -7.87
N TRP A 85 -0.05 -3.69 -7.47
CA TRP A 85 -0.21 -4.86 -8.33
C TRP A 85 -1.48 -5.67 -8.04
N SER A 86 -2.36 -5.21 -7.16
CA SER A 86 -3.59 -5.93 -6.80
C SER A 86 -4.50 -6.14 -8.01
N THR A 87 -5.33 -7.17 -7.95
CA THR A 87 -6.30 -7.52 -9.00
C THR A 87 -7.44 -6.51 -9.07
N HIS A 88 -7.80 -5.90 -7.93
CA HIS A 88 -8.66 -4.73 -7.88
C HIS A 88 -8.06 -3.71 -6.91
N ALA A 89 -8.54 -2.46 -6.96
CA ALA A 89 -8.14 -1.38 -6.05
C ALA A 89 -6.62 -1.22 -5.90
N SER A 90 -5.94 -0.99 -7.03
CA SER A 90 -4.49 -0.81 -7.09
C SER A 90 -4.06 0.62 -6.80
N THR A 91 -4.99 1.58 -6.86
CA THR A 91 -4.77 3.00 -6.56
C THR A 91 -5.30 3.37 -5.17
N TRP A 92 -4.79 4.46 -4.59
CA TRP A 92 -5.32 4.97 -3.32
C TRP A 92 -6.78 5.41 -3.44
N LYS A 93 -7.21 5.90 -4.62
CA LYS A 93 -8.59 6.34 -4.88
C LYS A 93 -9.58 5.19 -4.75
N GLU A 94 -9.25 4.05 -5.33
CA GLU A 94 -10.08 2.85 -5.26
C GLU A 94 -10.12 2.29 -3.83
N ALA A 95 -8.97 2.24 -3.15
CA ALA A 95 -8.93 1.85 -1.74
C ALA A 95 -9.75 2.79 -0.86
N TRP A 96 -9.65 4.10 -1.08
CA TRP A 96 -10.46 5.09 -0.37
C TRP A 96 -11.95 4.93 -0.66
N HIS A 97 -12.33 4.72 -1.92
CA HIS A 97 -13.71 4.45 -2.30
C HIS A 97 -14.27 3.23 -1.56
N ILE A 98 -13.51 2.13 -1.49
CA ILE A 98 -13.89 0.94 -0.73
C ILE A 98 -14.08 1.28 0.75
N VAL A 99 -13.11 1.96 1.39
CA VAL A 99 -13.19 2.35 2.80
C VAL A 99 -14.41 3.23 3.08
N GLN A 100 -14.74 4.16 2.18
CA GLN A 100 -15.94 4.99 2.28
C GLN A 100 -17.21 4.14 2.22
N GLN A 101 -17.31 3.22 1.27
CA GLN A 101 -18.51 2.42 1.07
C GLN A 101 -18.67 1.34 2.15
N VAL A 102 -17.58 0.76 2.68
CA VAL A 102 -17.64 -0.19 3.80
C VAL A 102 -18.35 0.45 4.99
N ASP A 103 -18.13 1.74 5.22
CA ASP A 103 -18.85 2.56 6.21
C ASP A 103 -18.87 1.92 7.60
N ARG A 104 -17.67 1.72 8.15
CA ARG A 104 -17.44 1.25 9.51
C ARG A 104 -16.47 2.17 10.27
N PRO A 105 -16.62 2.30 11.59
CA PRO A 105 -15.75 3.15 12.39
C PRO A 105 -14.33 2.58 12.52
N ASN A 106 -14.17 1.25 12.46
CA ASN A 106 -12.91 0.53 12.65
C ASN A 106 -12.19 0.16 11.35
N ILE A 107 -12.39 0.94 10.29
CA ILE A 107 -11.60 0.84 9.06
C ILE A 107 -11.04 2.20 8.65
N GLY A 108 -9.78 2.19 8.25
CA GLY A 108 -9.05 3.31 7.66
C GLY A 108 -8.03 2.80 6.64
N LEU A 109 -7.22 3.72 6.12
CA LEU A 109 -6.20 3.48 5.12
C LEU A 109 -4.83 3.27 5.77
N CYS A 110 -4.12 2.27 5.26
CA CYS A 110 -2.67 2.24 5.25
C CYS A 110 -2.23 2.90 3.94
N LEU A 111 -1.69 4.12 4.01
CA LEU A 111 -1.09 4.74 2.83
C LEU A 111 0.37 4.34 2.78
N ASP A 112 0.89 4.05 1.60
CA ASP A 112 2.29 3.67 1.41
C ASP A 112 2.88 4.43 0.21
N THR A 113 4.07 5.00 0.41
CA THR A 113 4.73 5.84 -0.61
C THR A 113 5.13 5.07 -1.85
N PHE A 114 5.56 3.81 -1.71
CA PHE A 114 5.84 2.93 -2.83
C PHE A 114 4.56 2.54 -3.55
N GLN A 115 3.49 2.20 -2.83
CA GLN A 115 2.25 1.76 -3.48
C GLN A 115 1.60 2.88 -4.29
N ILE A 116 1.52 4.09 -3.74
CA ILE A 116 0.91 5.24 -4.42
C ILE A 116 1.74 5.65 -5.65
N ALA A 117 3.04 5.88 -5.47
CA ALA A 117 3.90 6.23 -6.60
C ALA A 117 3.99 5.08 -7.60
N GLY A 118 4.03 3.85 -7.10
CA GLY A 118 4.02 2.62 -7.88
C GLY A 118 2.70 2.29 -8.55
N SER A 119 1.59 2.99 -8.30
CA SER A 119 0.37 2.85 -9.11
C SER A 119 0.26 3.94 -10.16
N GLU A 120 0.66 5.17 -9.83
CA GLU A 120 0.27 6.36 -10.60
C GLU A 120 1.43 7.19 -11.18
N TRP A 121 2.68 6.98 -10.78
CA TRP A 121 3.83 7.75 -11.27
C TRP A 121 4.94 6.89 -11.87
N ALA A 122 5.33 5.82 -11.18
CA ALA A 122 6.41 4.93 -11.60
C ALA A 122 5.90 3.72 -12.38
N ASN A 123 6.76 3.15 -13.23
CA ASN A 123 6.51 1.87 -13.90
C ASN A 123 7.82 1.08 -14.13
N PRO A 124 8.00 -0.10 -13.50
CA PRO A 124 9.23 -0.89 -13.65
C PRO A 124 9.40 -1.52 -15.04
N CYS A 125 8.35 -1.51 -15.87
CA CYS A 125 8.36 -2.03 -17.24
C CYS A 125 8.62 -0.95 -18.29
N SER A 126 8.58 0.33 -17.90
CA SER A 126 8.77 1.47 -18.81
C SER A 126 10.25 1.72 -19.11
N ILE A 127 10.52 2.32 -20.28
CA ILE A 127 11.87 2.81 -20.61
C ILE A 127 12.19 4.04 -19.76
N SER A 128 11.28 4.99 -19.57
CA SER A 128 11.51 6.16 -18.73
C SER A 128 11.58 5.79 -17.23
N GLY A 129 10.89 4.73 -16.83
CA GLY A 129 10.70 4.33 -15.44
C GLY A 129 9.45 4.95 -14.80
N CYS A 130 8.68 5.71 -15.59
CA CYS A 130 7.43 6.36 -15.19
C CYS A 130 6.24 5.77 -15.95
N THR A 131 5.01 6.00 -15.47
CA THR A 131 3.78 5.62 -16.19
C THR A 131 3.72 6.34 -17.54
N GLU A 132 3.56 5.56 -18.62
CA GLU A 132 3.46 6.08 -19.99
C GLU A 132 1.99 5.98 -20.44
N THR A 133 1.43 7.03 -21.03
CA THR A 133 0.17 6.96 -21.77
C THR A 133 0.44 6.43 -23.18
N GLU A 134 -0.53 5.72 -23.79
CA GLU A 134 -0.32 4.92 -25.02
C GLU A 134 0.12 5.72 -26.27
N ILE A 135 0.17 7.05 -26.22
CA ILE A 135 0.41 7.89 -27.39
C ILE A 135 1.71 8.66 -27.19
N THR A 136 2.81 8.06 -27.66
CA THR A 136 4.18 8.60 -27.69
C THR A 136 4.78 8.85 -26.31
N VAL A 137 6.10 8.64 -26.17
CA VAL A 137 6.89 8.84 -24.93
C VAL A 137 6.25 9.94 -24.08
N ALA A 138 5.58 9.57 -22.98
CA ALA A 138 4.87 10.54 -22.16
C ALA A 138 5.85 11.68 -21.84
N HIS A 139 5.50 12.91 -22.23
CA HIS A 139 6.30 14.04 -21.84
C HIS A 139 6.29 14.04 -20.32
N MET A 140 7.47 14.11 -19.70
CA MET A 140 7.60 14.05 -18.24
C MET A 140 6.67 15.07 -17.56
N GLU A 141 6.44 16.21 -18.23
CA GLU A 141 5.48 17.25 -17.83
C GLU A 141 4.05 16.73 -17.64
N ASP A 142 3.55 15.84 -18.50
CA ASP A 142 2.18 15.29 -18.38
C ASP A 142 2.08 14.31 -17.20
N VAL A 143 3.13 13.51 -16.98
CA VAL A 143 3.21 12.58 -15.85
C VAL A 143 3.25 13.37 -14.53
N ASP A 144 4.09 14.40 -14.47
CA ASP A 144 4.24 15.25 -13.28
C ASP A 144 2.98 16.07 -13.00
N GLN A 145 2.27 16.51 -14.06
CA GLN A 145 0.97 17.17 -13.91
C GLN A 145 -0.08 16.21 -13.32
N GLY A 146 -0.26 15.02 -13.92
CA GLY A 146 -1.22 14.04 -13.42
C GLY A 146 -0.91 13.58 -11.99
N TRP A 147 0.38 13.47 -11.66
CA TRP A 147 0.87 13.20 -10.31
C TRP A 147 0.50 14.30 -9.31
N SER A 148 0.74 15.55 -9.67
CA SER A 148 0.38 16.70 -8.84
C SER A 148 -1.13 16.77 -8.60
N GLU A 149 -1.93 16.51 -9.64
CA GLU A 149 -3.40 16.49 -9.55
C GLU A 149 -3.92 15.38 -8.65
N THR A 150 -3.39 14.15 -8.76
CA THR A 150 -3.83 13.03 -7.91
C THR A 150 -3.48 13.26 -6.44
N LEU A 151 -2.30 13.81 -6.15
CA LEU A 151 -1.88 14.10 -4.77
C LEU A 151 -2.68 15.26 -4.16
N GLU A 152 -3.00 16.27 -4.94
CA GLU A 152 -3.88 17.35 -4.51
C GLU A 152 -5.28 16.80 -4.19
N GLU A 153 -5.80 15.89 -5.01
CA GLU A 153 -7.07 15.20 -4.75
C GLU A 153 -7.02 14.37 -3.46
N LEU A 154 -5.95 13.59 -3.24
CA LEU A 154 -5.74 12.83 -1.99
C LEU A 154 -5.84 13.76 -0.78
N SER A 155 -5.12 14.89 -0.83
CA SER A 155 -5.06 15.84 0.28
C SER A 155 -6.41 16.46 0.64
N LYS A 156 -7.32 16.60 -0.34
CA LYS A 156 -8.65 17.21 -0.20
C LYS A 156 -9.75 16.22 0.13
N THR A 157 -9.60 14.95 -0.28
CA THR A 157 -10.69 13.96 -0.26
C THR A 157 -10.59 12.98 0.89
N VAL A 158 -9.38 12.68 1.38
CA VAL A 158 -9.17 11.70 2.45
C VAL A 158 -9.12 12.41 3.82
N PRO A 159 -10.08 12.17 4.72
CA PRO A 159 -10.04 12.70 6.08
C PRO A 159 -8.86 12.13 6.86
N LYS A 160 -8.15 12.97 7.61
CA LYS A 160 -7.00 12.53 8.43
C LYS A 160 -7.34 11.42 9.42
N GLU A 161 -8.58 11.35 9.93
CA GLU A 161 -9.06 10.33 10.86
C GLU A 161 -9.20 8.95 10.20
N LYS A 162 -9.27 8.92 8.86
CA LYS A 162 -9.29 7.70 8.06
C LYS A 162 -7.90 7.28 7.58
N ILE A 163 -6.84 8.02 7.91
CA ILE A 163 -5.45 7.59 7.67
C ILE A 163 -4.92 7.02 8.97
N TYR A 164 -4.67 5.72 9.01
CA TYR A 164 -4.18 5.05 10.24
C TYR A 164 -2.67 5.10 10.36
N LEU A 165 -1.97 5.06 9.22
CA LEU A 165 -0.53 5.18 9.12
C LEU A 165 -0.11 5.53 7.69
N LEU A 166 1.10 6.09 7.59
CA LEU A 166 1.84 6.23 6.35
C LEU A 166 3.09 5.34 6.41
N GLN A 167 3.19 4.34 5.54
CA GLN A 167 4.37 3.52 5.34
C GLN A 167 5.31 4.18 4.34
N ILE A 168 6.59 4.16 4.69
CA ILE A 168 7.63 4.92 4.03
C ILE A 168 8.65 3.95 3.43
N SER A 169 8.82 4.08 2.13
CA SER A 169 9.93 3.51 1.38
C SER A 169 10.10 4.21 0.04
N ASP A 170 11.23 3.95 -0.59
CA ASP A 170 11.52 4.40 -1.95
C ASP A 170 11.56 3.16 -2.86
N ALA A 171 11.96 3.34 -4.12
CA ALA A 171 12.33 2.23 -4.97
C ALA A 171 13.50 2.55 -5.90
N TYR A 172 14.39 1.57 -6.08
CA TYR A 172 15.39 1.63 -7.13
C TYR A 172 14.74 1.49 -8.51
N ARG A 173 15.27 2.24 -9.48
CA ARG A 173 14.94 1.99 -10.88
C ARG A 173 15.67 0.72 -11.35
N PRO A 174 14.95 -0.31 -11.86
CA PRO A 174 15.61 -1.50 -12.38
C PRO A 174 16.60 -1.14 -13.50
N LYS A 175 17.82 -1.71 -13.44
CA LYS A 175 18.84 -1.51 -14.50
C LYS A 175 18.34 -1.98 -15.86
N GLN A 176 17.54 -3.05 -15.86
CA GLN A 176 16.81 -3.55 -17.01
C GLN A 176 15.33 -3.54 -16.68
N ARG A 177 14.52 -2.97 -17.58
CA ARG A 177 13.06 -2.96 -17.43
C ARG A 177 12.53 -4.38 -17.27
N PHE A 178 11.51 -4.51 -16.44
CA PHE A 178 10.84 -5.78 -16.29
C PHE A 178 10.01 -6.13 -17.52
N GLU A 179 9.84 -7.42 -17.74
CA GLU A 179 8.80 -7.91 -18.64
C GLU A 179 7.43 -7.52 -18.07
N GLY A 180 6.51 -7.06 -18.92
CA GLY A 180 5.16 -6.66 -18.52
C GLY A 180 4.24 -7.81 -18.12
N ARG A 181 4.66 -9.05 -18.36
CA ARG A 181 3.92 -10.26 -17.97
C ARG A 181 4.28 -10.73 -16.56
N GLU A 182 3.43 -11.60 -16.02
CA GLU A 182 3.76 -12.36 -14.82
C GLU A 182 4.94 -13.30 -15.08
N VAL A 183 5.82 -13.40 -14.10
CA VAL A 183 6.96 -14.33 -14.08
C VAL A 183 6.85 -15.11 -12.78
N GLU A 184 6.81 -16.44 -12.87
CA GLU A 184 6.62 -17.34 -11.73
C GLU A 184 5.36 -17.03 -10.89
N GLY A 185 4.30 -16.54 -11.55
CA GLY A 185 3.04 -16.15 -10.91
C GLY A 185 3.10 -14.82 -10.16
N ILE A 186 4.17 -14.03 -10.34
CA ILE A 186 4.35 -12.73 -9.68
C ILE A 186 4.32 -11.60 -10.70
N ARG A 187 3.42 -10.64 -10.49
CA ARG A 187 3.26 -9.45 -11.32
C ARG A 187 4.49 -8.54 -11.27
N PRO A 188 4.77 -7.74 -12.33
CA PRO A 188 5.99 -6.93 -12.39
C PRO A 188 6.17 -5.98 -11.20
N ARG A 189 5.11 -5.27 -10.79
CA ARG A 189 5.16 -4.35 -9.63
C ARG A 189 5.35 -5.09 -8.30
N ALA A 190 4.79 -6.29 -8.13
CA ALA A 190 5.07 -7.15 -6.97
C ALA A 190 6.54 -7.60 -6.93
N ARG A 191 7.08 -8.08 -8.06
CA ARG A 191 8.52 -8.41 -8.18
C ARG A 191 9.41 -7.22 -7.83
N TRP A 192 8.97 -6.02 -8.17
CA TRP A 192 9.68 -4.78 -7.88
C TRP A 192 9.63 -4.47 -6.38
N SER A 193 8.43 -4.53 -5.78
CA SER A 193 8.23 -4.34 -4.34
C SER A 193 9.09 -5.28 -3.50
N HIS A 194 9.19 -6.56 -3.87
CA HIS A 194 9.87 -7.59 -3.08
C HIS A 194 11.40 -7.45 -2.97
N GLY A 195 12.04 -6.63 -3.80
CA GLY A 195 13.51 -6.58 -3.82
C GLY A 195 14.15 -5.23 -4.13
N TYR A 196 13.37 -4.20 -4.46
CA TYR A 196 13.90 -2.93 -4.93
C TYR A 196 13.45 -1.76 -4.05
N ARG A 197 12.97 -2.00 -2.81
CA ARG A 197 12.49 -0.95 -1.90
C ARG A 197 13.54 -0.60 -0.83
N PRO A 198 14.45 0.37 -1.04
CA PRO A 198 15.36 0.86 -0.02
C PRO A 198 14.70 1.87 0.92
N LEU A 199 15.47 2.33 1.90
CA LEU A 199 15.11 3.53 2.66
C LEU A 199 15.05 4.75 1.73
N PRO A 200 14.19 5.74 2.02
CA PRO A 200 14.26 7.03 1.35
C PRO A 200 15.66 7.63 1.42
N TYR A 201 16.06 8.31 0.34
CA TYR A 201 17.37 8.95 0.17
C TYR A 201 18.56 7.99 -0.01
N GLU A 202 18.30 6.69 -0.16
CA GLU A 202 19.34 5.67 -0.40
C GLU A 202 19.30 5.18 -1.85
N GLY A 203 19.29 6.11 -2.82
CA GLY A 203 19.44 5.78 -4.25
C GLY A 203 18.14 5.36 -4.97
N GLY A 204 16.99 5.43 -4.30
CA GLY A 204 15.70 5.34 -4.97
C GLY A 204 15.36 6.58 -5.79
N TYR A 205 14.29 6.50 -6.58
CA TYR A 205 13.87 7.55 -7.51
C TYR A 205 12.41 7.97 -7.38
N LEU A 206 11.66 7.40 -6.42
CA LEU A 206 10.26 7.75 -6.25
C LEU A 206 10.11 9.16 -5.67
N PRO A 207 9.04 9.90 -6.04
CA PRO A 207 8.69 11.19 -5.43
C PRO A 207 8.09 11.00 -4.02
N VAL A 208 8.84 10.38 -3.11
CA VAL A 208 8.40 10.01 -1.74
C VAL A 208 7.97 11.25 -0.95
N GLU A 209 8.68 12.37 -1.13
CA GLU A 209 8.34 13.63 -0.46
C GLU A 209 6.97 14.16 -0.88
N ASP A 210 6.58 14.01 -2.15
CA ASP A 210 5.31 14.54 -2.64
C ASP A 210 4.13 13.80 -2.01
N VAL A 211 4.22 12.47 -1.91
CA VAL A 211 3.22 11.65 -1.20
C VAL A 211 3.15 12.09 0.27
N ALA A 212 4.29 12.22 0.94
CA ALA A 212 4.32 12.63 2.34
C ALA A 212 3.71 14.03 2.55
N ARG A 213 3.99 15.00 1.67
CA ARG A 213 3.34 16.33 1.69
C ARG A 213 1.83 16.22 1.52
N ALA A 214 1.37 15.45 0.53
CA ALA A 214 -0.05 15.28 0.25
C ALA A 214 -0.80 14.70 1.46
N VAL A 215 -0.21 13.69 2.11
CA VAL A 215 -0.74 13.10 3.34
C VAL A 215 -0.73 14.11 4.49
N LEU A 216 0.35 14.86 4.69
CA LEU A 216 0.42 15.88 5.74
C LEU A 216 -0.61 17.02 5.53
N ARG A 217 -0.92 17.37 4.27
CA ARG A 217 -1.93 18.38 3.90
C ARG A 217 -3.35 17.98 4.27
N THR A 218 -3.66 16.69 4.38
CA THR A 218 -4.95 16.22 4.96
C THR A 218 -5.11 16.64 6.43
N GLY A 219 -4.01 17.04 7.08
CA GLY A 219 -3.93 17.28 8.52
C GLY A 219 -3.49 16.05 9.32
N PHE A 220 -3.16 14.93 8.68
CA PHE A 220 -2.64 13.75 9.34
C PHE A 220 -1.34 14.03 10.09
N ARG A 221 -1.25 13.59 11.35
CA ARG A 221 -0.07 13.70 12.22
C ARG A 221 0.15 12.41 13.02
N GLY A 222 -0.28 11.28 12.46
CA GLY A 222 -0.23 9.96 13.10
C GLY A 222 1.11 9.25 12.85
N VAL A 223 1.05 7.92 12.73
CA VAL A 223 2.24 7.07 12.65
C VAL A 223 2.87 7.10 11.26
N PHE A 224 4.18 7.37 11.22
CA PHE A 224 5.04 7.11 10.07
C PHE A 224 5.80 5.82 10.34
N SER A 225 5.59 4.80 9.50
CA SER A 225 6.23 3.48 9.59
C SER A 225 7.21 3.30 8.45
N VAL A 226 8.25 2.50 8.63
CA VAL A 226 9.20 2.16 7.56
C VAL A 226 8.92 0.73 7.10
N GLU A 227 8.73 0.54 5.79
CA GLU A 227 8.55 -0.78 5.17
C GLU A 227 9.50 -0.93 3.99
N VAL A 228 10.62 -1.64 4.16
CA VAL A 228 11.62 -1.81 3.11
C VAL A 228 11.80 -3.28 2.73
N CYS A 229 12.07 -3.51 1.44
CA CYS A 229 12.34 -4.81 0.85
C CYS A 229 13.48 -4.65 -0.15
N ASP A 230 14.72 -4.61 0.37
CA ASP A 230 15.92 -4.36 -0.43
C ASP A 230 16.76 -5.63 -0.53
N ALA A 231 16.76 -6.25 -1.71
CA ALA A 231 17.51 -7.47 -1.98
C ALA A 231 19.03 -7.24 -2.11
N THR A 232 19.49 -5.99 -2.22
CA THR A 232 20.91 -5.67 -2.38
C THR A 232 21.68 -5.65 -1.06
N GLU A 233 20.98 -5.58 0.06
CA GLU A 233 21.60 -5.52 1.38
C GLU A 233 21.42 -6.84 2.16
N SER A 234 22.33 -7.78 1.91
CA SER A 234 22.44 -9.00 2.70
C SER A 234 23.36 -8.75 3.90
N GLN A 235 22.81 -8.87 5.12
CA GLN A 235 23.48 -8.67 6.43
C GLN A 235 23.66 -7.21 6.88
N ARG A 236 22.60 -6.67 7.50
CA ARG A 236 22.63 -5.39 8.23
C ARG A 236 22.72 -5.67 9.73
N ASP A 237 23.49 -4.87 10.46
CA ASP A 237 23.30 -4.76 11.91
C ASP A 237 21.89 -4.18 12.17
N PRO A 238 20.98 -4.92 12.84
CA PRO A 238 19.58 -4.49 12.98
C PRO A 238 19.42 -3.15 13.68
N PHE A 239 20.29 -2.82 14.65
CA PHE A 239 20.19 -1.58 15.42
C PHE A 239 20.68 -0.38 14.61
N ALA A 240 21.82 -0.50 13.92
CA ALA A 240 22.31 0.52 13.01
C ALA A 240 21.31 0.77 11.88
N PHE A 241 20.71 -0.28 11.33
CA PHE A 241 19.68 -0.15 10.31
C PHE A 241 18.43 0.57 10.83
N ALA A 242 17.91 0.18 12.00
CA ALA A 242 16.76 0.85 12.60
C ALA A 242 17.03 2.32 12.91
N LYS A 243 18.25 2.66 13.35
CA LYS A 243 18.67 4.05 13.58
C LYS A 243 18.69 4.84 12.26
N LYS A 244 19.31 4.27 11.21
CA LYS A 244 19.33 4.88 9.87
C LYS A 244 17.92 5.09 9.33
N ALA A 245 17.04 4.10 9.47
CA ALA A 245 15.65 4.16 9.05
C ALA A 245 14.89 5.30 9.74
N ARG A 246 15.04 5.42 11.08
CA ARG A 246 14.50 6.55 11.84
C ARG A 246 15.04 7.89 11.32
N ASP A 247 16.34 7.99 11.11
CA ASP A 247 16.99 9.24 10.67
C ASP A 247 16.52 9.65 9.26
N CYS A 248 16.29 8.69 8.35
CA CYS A 248 15.65 8.93 7.04
C CYS A 248 14.22 9.47 7.19
N VAL A 249 13.40 8.92 8.09
CA VAL A 249 12.04 9.42 8.33
C VAL A 249 12.06 10.81 8.97
N VAL A 250 12.97 11.08 9.90
CA VAL A 250 13.13 12.44 10.48
C VAL A 250 13.49 13.45 9.41
N ARG A 251 14.40 13.09 8.49
CA ARG A 251 14.74 13.92 7.33
C ARG A 251 13.53 14.15 6.43
N LEU A 252 12.79 13.10 6.11
CA LEU A 252 11.57 13.17 5.30
C LEU A 252 10.55 14.13 5.89
N ILE A 253 10.27 14.00 7.19
CA ILE A 253 9.35 14.90 7.89
C ILE A 253 9.89 16.33 7.86
N SER A 254 11.17 16.54 8.13
CA SER A 254 11.78 17.88 8.10
C SER A 254 11.65 18.55 6.73
N ASN A 255 11.78 17.78 5.64
CA ASN A 255 11.65 18.29 4.29
C ASN A 255 10.20 18.57 3.88
N THR A 256 9.21 17.98 4.56
CA THR A 256 7.79 17.99 4.15
C THR A 256 6.86 18.69 5.13
N TRP A 257 7.34 19.06 6.32
CA TRP A 257 6.52 19.59 7.42
C TRP A 257 5.80 20.91 7.12
N GLU A 258 6.37 21.77 6.28
CA GLU A 258 5.81 23.08 5.93
C GLU A 258 4.72 23.01 4.83
N ALA A 259 4.32 21.81 4.43
CA ALA A 259 3.39 21.58 3.32
C ALA A 259 1.91 21.77 3.65
#